data_AF-A0A117S0N7-F1
#
_entry.id   AF-A0A117S0N7-F1
#
_cell.length_a   1.000
_cell.length_b   1.000
_cell.length_c   1.000
_cell.angle_alpha   90.00
_cell.angle_beta   90.00
_cell.angle_gamma   90.00
#
_symmetry.space_group_name_H-M   'P 1'
#
loop_
_entity.id
_entity.type
_entity.pdbx_description
1 polymer ?
#
loop_
_entity_poly.entity_id
_entity_poly.type
_entity_poly.pdbx_seq_one_letter_code
_entity_poly.pdbx_strand_id
1 'polypeptide(L)'
;MAAESDILEELRRLRARVPQLTGALVACADGLVLAQDTPGIDPENLAALTTTARGLAAQLAEATGQGDFRELLVHGVHGCVATYAAGPAAVLTLLAQDPVNVGRLHLEGRRAATRIGELVDAATAPPDKPPDMPPTKSQAKPSAETAAKTTAPRARTPRASRSKPPATRAPTPTPTPTPTPATEAPAAPTVARTTTES
;
A
#
# COMPACT_ATOMS: atom_id res chain seq x y z
N MET A 1 7.58 -16.18 -19.72
CA MET A 1 6.67 -17.27 -19.32
C MET A 1 6.79 -17.61 -17.83
N ALA A 2 7.97 -17.84 -17.24
CA ALA A 2 8.11 -18.10 -15.79
C ALA A 2 7.64 -16.92 -14.90
N ALA A 3 7.95 -15.69 -15.28
CA ALA A 3 7.58 -14.51 -14.50
C ALA A 3 6.05 -14.33 -14.39
N GLU A 4 5.30 -14.55 -15.47
CA GLU A 4 3.83 -14.44 -15.45
C GLU A 4 3.19 -15.49 -14.55
N SER A 5 3.64 -16.75 -14.62
CA SER A 5 3.12 -17.81 -13.74
C SER A 5 3.39 -17.53 -12.27
N ASP A 6 4.58 -17.02 -11.94
CA ASP A 6 4.96 -16.70 -10.57
C ASP A 6 4.17 -15.50 -10.03
N ILE A 7 3.92 -14.49 -10.87
CA ILE A 7 3.07 -13.34 -10.52
C ILE A 7 1.62 -13.80 -10.31
N LEU A 8 1.07 -14.68 -11.17
CA LEU A 8 -0.27 -15.22 -11.00
C LEU A 8 -0.41 -16.05 -9.71
N GLU A 9 0.60 -16.85 -9.36
CA GLU A 9 0.63 -17.53 -8.06
C GLU A 9 0.66 -16.51 -6.90
N GLU A 10 1.44 -15.44 -7.09
CA GLU A 10 1.42 -14.17 -6.36
C GLU A 10 0.01 -13.73 -5.95
N LEU A 11 -0.77 -13.42 -6.99
CA LEU A 11 -2.12 -12.90 -6.88
C LEU A 11 -3.07 -13.88 -6.20
N ARG A 12 -2.96 -15.19 -6.49
CA ARG A 12 -3.77 -16.22 -5.83
C ARG A 12 -3.49 -16.29 -4.32
N ARG A 13 -2.22 -16.23 -3.92
CA ARG A 13 -1.83 -16.20 -2.49
C ARG A 13 -2.33 -14.94 -1.80
N LEU A 14 -2.29 -13.79 -2.49
CA LEU A 14 -2.85 -12.55 -1.96
C LEU A 14 -4.37 -12.66 -1.75
N ARG A 15 -5.11 -13.19 -2.72
CA ARG A 15 -6.57 -13.40 -2.62
C ARG A 15 -6.96 -14.37 -1.51
N ALA A 16 -6.14 -15.39 -1.24
CA ALA A 16 -6.32 -16.27 -0.08
C ALA A 16 -6.11 -15.52 1.26
N ARG A 17 -5.19 -14.55 1.30
CA ARG A 17 -4.92 -13.71 2.48
C ARG A 17 -5.89 -12.56 2.63
N VAL A 18 -6.60 -12.14 1.59
CA VAL A 18 -7.62 -11.07 1.63
C VAL A 18 -8.87 -11.52 0.86
N PRO A 19 -9.79 -12.24 1.51
CA PRO A 19 -10.97 -12.81 0.86
C PRO A 19 -11.94 -11.79 0.23
N GLN A 20 -11.83 -10.52 0.62
CA GLN A 20 -12.65 -9.42 0.09
C GLN A 20 -12.16 -8.91 -1.28
N LEU A 21 -11.01 -9.40 -1.77
CA LEU A 21 -10.54 -9.05 -3.10
C LEU A 21 -11.46 -9.65 -4.16
N THR A 22 -12.03 -8.77 -4.98
CA THR A 22 -12.84 -9.13 -6.15
C THR A 22 -12.01 -9.19 -7.42
N GLY A 23 -10.84 -8.54 -7.42
CA GLY A 23 -9.86 -8.71 -8.49
C GLY A 23 -8.49 -8.16 -8.15
N ALA A 24 -7.48 -8.58 -8.92
CA ALA A 24 -6.12 -8.10 -8.84
C ALA A 24 -5.46 -8.06 -10.21
N LEU A 25 -4.66 -7.04 -10.48
CA LEU A 25 -3.99 -6.80 -11.74
C LEU A 25 -2.57 -6.33 -11.48
N VAL A 26 -1.61 -6.85 -12.25
CA VAL A 26 -0.25 -6.32 -12.34
C VAL A 26 -0.03 -5.78 -13.73
N ALA A 27 0.40 -4.53 -13.82
CA ALA A 27 0.74 -3.87 -15.07
C ALA A 27 2.15 -3.29 -15.01
N CYS A 28 2.80 -3.19 -16.15
CA CYS A 28 4.04 -2.45 -16.31
C CYS A 28 3.81 -0.93 -16.25
N ALA A 29 4.89 -0.18 -16.08
CA ALA A 29 4.88 1.29 -16.05
C ALA A 29 4.37 1.94 -17.34
N ASP A 30 4.33 1.19 -18.46
CA ASP A 30 3.79 1.56 -19.76
C ASP A 30 2.31 1.19 -19.96
N GLY A 31 1.69 0.51 -18.99
CA GLY A 31 0.29 0.09 -19.05
C GLY A 31 0.06 -1.29 -19.68
N LEU A 32 1.12 -2.05 -19.99
CA LEU A 32 0.96 -3.44 -20.44
C LEU A 32 0.61 -4.36 -19.26
N VAL A 33 -0.37 -5.23 -19.46
CA VAL A 33 -0.78 -6.23 -18.45
C VAL A 33 0.29 -7.32 -18.35
N LEU A 34 0.81 -7.54 -17.14
CA LEU A 34 1.75 -8.63 -16.84
C LEU A 34 1.04 -9.89 -16.34
N ALA A 35 0.00 -9.71 -15.52
CA ALA A 35 -0.81 -10.79 -14.95
C ALA A 35 -2.12 -10.22 -14.41
N GLN A 36 -3.21 -10.99 -14.48
CA GLN A 36 -4.51 -10.53 -14.00
C GLN A 36 -5.37 -11.67 -13.45
N ASP A 37 -6.18 -11.31 -12.46
CA ASP A 37 -7.33 -12.06 -11.93
C ASP A 37 -8.45 -11.04 -11.67
N THR A 38 -9.04 -10.49 -12.72
CA THR A 38 -10.06 -9.43 -12.68
C THR A 38 -11.35 -9.90 -13.36
N PRO A 39 -12.17 -10.74 -12.71
CA PRO A 39 -13.40 -11.26 -13.30
C PRO A 39 -14.39 -10.13 -13.62
N GLY A 40 -14.86 -10.08 -14.87
CA GLY A 40 -15.89 -9.12 -15.32
C GLY A 40 -15.38 -7.71 -15.58
N ILE A 41 -14.05 -7.49 -15.58
CA ILE A 41 -13.42 -6.19 -15.85
C ILE A 41 -12.41 -6.37 -16.99
N ASP A 42 -12.39 -5.42 -17.91
CA ASP A 42 -11.39 -5.31 -18.97
C ASP A 42 -10.01 -4.98 -18.35
N PRO A 43 -9.04 -5.93 -18.37
CA PRO A 43 -7.75 -5.74 -17.72
C PRO A 43 -6.88 -4.71 -18.43
N GLU A 44 -6.98 -4.57 -19.75
CA GLU A 44 -6.24 -3.57 -20.52
C GLU A 44 -6.70 -2.15 -20.17
N ASN A 45 -8.01 -1.93 -20.10
CA ASN A 45 -8.57 -0.65 -19.67
C ASN A 45 -8.20 -0.33 -18.21
N LEU A 46 -8.29 -1.31 -17.31
CA LEU A 46 -7.89 -1.14 -15.91
C LEU A 46 -6.40 -0.82 -15.77
N ALA A 47 -5.53 -1.46 -16.57
CA ALA A 47 -4.09 -1.17 -16.59
C ALA A 47 -3.82 0.28 -17.04
N ALA A 48 -4.44 0.70 -18.14
CA ALA A 48 -4.28 2.06 -18.66
C ALA A 48 -4.72 3.13 -17.64
N LEU A 49 -5.89 2.94 -17.03
CA LEU A 49 -6.41 3.84 -16.00
C LEU A 49 -5.50 3.88 -14.77
N THR A 50 -5.05 2.71 -14.29
CA THR A 50 -4.19 2.63 -13.11
C THR A 50 -2.83 3.28 -13.38
N THR A 51 -2.19 2.99 -14.51
CA THR A 51 -0.90 3.58 -14.86
C THR A 51 -0.99 5.10 -14.97
N THR A 52 -2.09 5.61 -15.54
CA THR A 52 -2.37 7.05 -15.59
C THR A 52 -2.55 7.63 -14.18
N ALA A 53 -3.37 6.99 -13.34
CA ALA A 53 -3.60 7.43 -11.96
C ALA A 53 -2.32 7.42 -11.12
N ARG A 54 -1.48 6.38 -11.27
CA ARG A 54 -0.14 6.30 -10.65
C ARG A 54 0.75 7.44 -11.10
N GLY A 55 0.78 7.75 -12.40
CA GLY A 55 1.57 8.85 -12.95
C GLY A 55 1.16 10.21 -12.36
N LEU A 56 -0.14 10.46 -12.25
CA LEU A 56 -0.67 11.68 -11.62
C LEU A 56 -0.37 11.72 -10.11
N ALA A 57 -0.54 10.60 -9.41
CA ALA A 57 -0.24 10.51 -7.99
C ALA A 57 1.26 10.71 -7.69
N ALA A 58 2.15 10.22 -8.54
CA ALA A 58 3.59 10.47 -8.45
C ALA A 58 3.93 11.94 -8.65
N GLN A 59 3.34 12.58 -9.68
CA GLN A 59 3.50 14.02 -9.89
C GLN A 59 2.99 14.85 -8.72
N LEU A 60 1.85 14.46 -8.14
CA LEU A 60 1.29 15.12 -6.96
C LEU A 60 2.20 14.96 -5.73
N ALA A 61 2.74 13.77 -5.50
CA ALA A 61 3.64 13.51 -4.39
C ALA A 61 4.92 14.34 -4.51
N GLU A 62 5.49 14.44 -5.70
CA GLU A 62 6.64 15.30 -5.99
C GLU A 62 6.31 16.78 -5.77
N ALA A 63 5.22 17.27 -6.37
CA ALA A 63 4.79 18.68 -6.26
C ALA A 63 4.48 19.12 -4.82
N THR A 64 4.14 18.18 -3.93
CA THR A 64 3.84 18.42 -2.52
C THR A 64 5.01 18.07 -1.58
N GLY A 65 6.17 17.69 -2.12
CA GLY A 65 7.36 17.34 -1.34
C GLY A 65 7.23 16.05 -0.51
N GLN A 66 6.34 15.14 -0.89
CA GLN A 66 6.13 13.84 -0.23
C GLN A 66 7.05 12.74 -0.79
N GLY A 67 7.78 13.02 -1.86
CA GLY A 67 8.72 12.11 -2.50
C GLY A 67 8.05 11.08 -3.40
N ASP A 68 8.61 9.87 -3.44
CA ASP A 68 8.17 8.83 -4.37
C ASP A 68 6.76 8.32 -4.10
N PHE A 69 6.01 8.03 -5.19
CA PHE A 69 4.74 7.33 -5.10
C PHE A 69 4.89 5.97 -4.43
N ARG A 70 4.09 5.72 -3.38
CA ARG A 70 4.02 4.43 -2.69
C ARG A 70 2.73 3.69 -2.99
N GLU A 71 1.60 4.38 -2.82
CA GLU A 71 0.27 3.81 -2.98
C GLU A 71 -0.79 4.88 -3.23
N LEU A 72 -1.90 4.46 -3.84
CA LEU A 72 -3.13 5.24 -4.04
C LEU A 72 -4.31 4.39 -3.58
N LEU A 73 -5.27 5.00 -2.88
CA LEU A 73 -6.52 4.34 -2.49
C LEU A 73 -7.71 5.20 -2.94
N VAL A 74 -8.61 4.61 -3.71
CA VAL A 74 -9.85 5.23 -4.19
C VAL A 74 -11.02 4.49 -3.58
N HIS A 75 -11.86 5.19 -2.81
CA HIS A 75 -13.11 4.64 -2.29
C HIS A 75 -14.28 5.00 -3.21
N GLY A 76 -15.08 4.01 -3.54
CA GLY A 76 -16.36 4.16 -4.22
C GLY A 76 -17.50 3.66 -3.33
N VAL A 77 -18.73 3.78 -3.82
CA VAL A 77 -19.94 3.35 -3.08
C VAL A 77 -20.01 1.83 -2.90
N HIS A 78 -19.25 1.07 -3.70
CA HIS A 78 -19.31 -0.40 -3.73
C HIS A 78 -18.03 -1.09 -3.24
N GLY A 79 -17.08 -0.33 -2.69
CA GLY A 79 -15.79 -0.84 -2.28
C GLY A 79 -14.65 0.12 -2.59
N CYS A 80 -13.45 -0.41 -2.77
CA CYS A 80 -12.27 0.40 -3.04
C CYS A 80 -11.33 -0.22 -4.08
N VAL A 81 -10.55 0.65 -4.70
CA VAL A 81 -9.43 0.32 -5.58
C VAL A 81 -8.15 0.79 -4.91
N ALA A 82 -7.21 -0.12 -4.70
CA ALA A 82 -5.91 0.18 -4.10
C ALA A 82 -4.79 -0.14 -5.08
N THR A 83 -3.90 0.81 -5.29
CA THR A 83 -2.79 0.71 -6.23
C THR A 83 -1.48 0.86 -5.46
N TYR A 84 -0.52 -0.03 -5.68
CA TYR A 84 0.77 -0.08 -5.00
C TYR A 84 1.90 -0.11 -6.01
N ALA A 85 2.98 0.64 -5.76
CA ALA A 85 4.20 0.52 -6.54
C ALA A 85 4.82 -0.88 -6.35
N ALA A 86 5.12 -1.58 -7.44
CA ALA A 86 5.79 -2.89 -7.45
C ALA A 86 7.15 -2.75 -8.13
N GLY A 87 8.08 -2.09 -7.45
CA GLY A 87 9.37 -1.68 -8.03
C GLY A 87 9.23 -0.49 -9.01
N PRO A 88 10.27 -0.20 -9.81
CA PRO A 88 10.25 0.90 -10.77
C PRO A 88 9.47 0.56 -12.05
N ALA A 89 9.36 -0.73 -12.37
CA ALA A 89 8.85 -1.20 -13.66
C ALA A 89 7.39 -1.63 -13.63
N ALA A 90 6.78 -1.85 -12.47
CA ALA A 90 5.43 -2.40 -12.36
C ALA A 90 4.58 -1.74 -11.26
N VAL A 91 3.27 -1.97 -11.37
CA VAL A 91 2.25 -1.54 -10.44
C VAL A 91 1.27 -2.68 -10.15
N LEU A 92 0.89 -2.84 -8.89
CA LEU A 92 -0.15 -3.77 -8.44
C LEU A 92 -1.44 -3.00 -8.17
N THR A 93 -2.54 -3.41 -8.80
CA THR A 93 -3.89 -2.87 -8.56
C THR A 93 -4.78 -3.94 -7.95
N LEU A 94 -5.44 -3.60 -6.85
CA LEU A 94 -6.36 -4.45 -6.12
C LEU A 94 -7.76 -3.84 -6.13
N LEU A 95 -8.75 -4.68 -6.36
CA LEU A 95 -10.17 -4.35 -6.27
C LEU A 95 -10.74 -5.09 -5.08
N ALA A 96 -11.39 -4.37 -4.18
CA ALA A 96 -12.02 -4.93 -3.01
C ALA A 96 -13.45 -4.43 -2.88
N GLN A 97 -14.35 -5.34 -2.51
CA GLN A 97 -15.73 -4.99 -2.18
C GLN A 97 -15.88 -4.70 -0.69
N ASP A 98 -16.83 -3.83 -0.35
CA ASP A 98 -17.17 -3.60 1.05
C ASP A 98 -17.96 -4.78 1.67
N PRO A 99 -17.78 -5.04 2.98
CA PRO A 99 -16.85 -4.37 3.88
C PRO A 99 -15.44 -4.96 3.77
N VAL A 100 -14.44 -4.14 3.36
CA VAL A 100 -13.02 -4.53 3.39
C VAL A 100 -12.29 -3.88 4.56
N ASN A 101 -11.43 -4.66 5.23
CA ASN A 101 -10.49 -4.10 6.20
C ASN A 101 -9.33 -3.44 5.44
N VAL A 102 -9.39 -2.13 5.29
CA VAL A 102 -8.38 -1.31 4.58
C VAL A 102 -6.97 -1.50 5.18
N GLY A 103 -6.86 -1.63 6.51
CA GLY A 103 -5.57 -1.90 7.17
C GLY A 103 -4.95 -3.23 6.72
N ARG A 104 -5.77 -4.29 6.65
CA ARG A 104 -5.33 -5.60 6.13
C ARG A 104 -5.02 -5.54 4.63
N LEU A 105 -5.81 -4.79 3.86
CA LEU A 105 -5.59 -4.58 2.43
C LEU A 105 -4.22 -3.94 2.18
N HIS A 106 -3.86 -2.87 2.90
CA HIS A 106 -2.53 -2.26 2.79
C HIS A 106 -1.41 -3.19 3.25
N LEU A 107 -1.58 -3.91 4.36
CA LEU A 107 -0.56 -4.82 4.88
C LEU A 107 -0.20 -5.89 3.84
N GLU A 108 -1.21 -6.58 3.31
CA GLU A 108 -0.99 -7.65 2.34
C GLU A 108 -0.68 -7.12 0.94
N GLY A 109 -1.28 -6.01 0.53
CA GLY A 109 -1.04 -5.35 -0.75
C GLY A 109 0.40 -4.86 -0.88
N ARG A 110 0.95 -4.19 0.16
CA ARG A 110 2.36 -3.77 0.16
C ARG A 110 3.31 -4.97 0.10
N ARG A 111 3.02 -6.02 0.87
CA ARG A 111 3.83 -7.25 0.87
C ARG A 111 3.84 -7.93 -0.50
N ALA A 112 2.67 -8.06 -1.13
CA ALA A 112 2.55 -8.63 -2.46
C ALA A 112 3.23 -7.75 -3.52
N ALA A 113 3.08 -6.43 -3.45
CA ALA A 113 3.72 -5.50 -4.37
C ALA A 113 5.25 -5.57 -4.31
N THR A 114 5.84 -5.66 -3.11
CA THR A 114 7.29 -5.91 -2.96
C THR A 114 7.70 -7.22 -3.64
N ARG A 115 6.95 -8.31 -3.39
CA ARG A 115 7.27 -9.62 -3.97
C ARG A 115 7.14 -9.64 -5.48
N ILE A 116 6.12 -8.99 -6.03
CA ILE A 116 5.91 -8.86 -7.47
C ILE A 116 7.01 -8.02 -8.10
N GLY A 117 7.44 -6.93 -7.45
CA GLY A 117 8.59 -6.14 -7.90
C GLY A 117 9.85 -7.00 -8.05
N GLU A 118 10.15 -7.84 -7.06
CA GLU A 118 11.28 -8.79 -7.14
C GLU A 118 11.16 -9.76 -8.31
N LEU A 119 9.95 -10.28 -8.60
CA LEU A 119 9.71 -11.18 -9.73
C LEU A 119 9.89 -10.48 -11.09
N VAL A 120 9.43 -9.23 -11.20
CA VAL A 120 9.57 -8.42 -12.43
C VAL A 120 11.02 -8.03 -12.66
N ASP A 121 11.73 -7.61 -11.62
CA ASP A 121 13.15 -7.26 -11.69
C ASP A 121 13.99 -8.49 -12.09
N ALA A 122 13.72 -9.66 -11.50
CA ALA A 122 14.40 -10.91 -11.85
C ALA A 122 14.14 -11.34 -13.32
N ALA A 123 12.98 -11.01 -13.87
CA ALA A 123 12.65 -11.30 -15.26
C ALA A 123 13.32 -10.34 -16.27
N THR A 124 13.66 -9.13 -15.81
CA THR A 124 14.24 -8.07 -16.64
C THR A 124 15.76 -8.00 -16.52
N ALA A 125 16.34 -8.54 -15.43
CA ALA A 125 17.78 -8.61 -15.24
C ALA A 125 18.44 -9.54 -16.29
N PRO A 126 19.47 -9.09 -17.02
CA PRO A 126 20.29 -9.98 -17.83
C PRO A 126 21.00 -11.00 -16.93
N PRO A 127 21.16 -12.27 -17.38
CA PRO A 127 21.88 -13.28 -16.61
C PRO A 127 23.36 -12.87 -16.49
N ASP A 128 23.79 -12.61 -15.26
CA ASP A 128 25.16 -12.52 -14.74
C ASP A 128 26.21 -11.72 -15.53
N LYS A 129 26.64 -10.60 -14.93
CA LYS A 129 28.06 -10.26 -14.91
C LYS A 129 28.71 -11.11 -13.79
N PRO A 130 29.71 -11.96 -14.07
CA PRO A 130 30.32 -12.81 -13.05
C PRO A 130 30.89 -11.98 -11.88
N PRO A 131 30.96 -12.54 -10.66
CA PRO A 131 31.59 -11.87 -9.54
C PRO A 131 33.07 -11.67 -9.86
N ASP A 132 33.49 -10.41 -9.98
CA ASP A 132 34.90 -10.02 -10.03
C ASP A 132 35.56 -10.53 -8.74
N MET A 133 36.28 -11.65 -8.84
CA MET A 133 37.25 -12.04 -7.82
C MET A 133 38.38 -11.00 -7.85
N PRO A 134 38.74 -10.37 -6.72
CA PRO A 134 39.93 -9.54 -6.69
C PRO A 134 41.18 -10.41 -6.92
N PRO A 135 42.11 -10.04 -7.83
CA PRO A 135 43.37 -10.74 -7.94
C PRO A 135 44.19 -10.47 -6.67
N THR A 136 44.32 -11.52 -5.86
CA THR A 136 45.33 -11.59 -4.82
C THR A 136 46.67 -11.88 -5.50
N LYS A 137 47.62 -10.94 -5.40
CA LYS A 137 49.06 -11.16 -5.07
C LYS A 137 49.89 -9.97 -5.56
N SER A 138 50.44 -9.20 -4.62
CA SER A 138 51.84 -8.80 -4.68
C SER A 138 52.38 -8.65 -3.26
N GLN A 139 53.20 -9.62 -2.85
CA GLN A 139 54.06 -9.51 -1.68
C GLN A 139 55.42 -8.98 -2.15
N ALA A 140 55.94 -7.94 -1.51
CA ALA A 140 57.37 -7.78 -1.22
C ALA A 140 57.60 -6.69 -0.13
N LYS A 141 57.69 -7.16 1.14
CA LYS A 141 58.61 -6.86 2.27
C LYS A 141 59.70 -5.73 2.16
N PRO A 142 60.36 -5.30 3.27
CA PRO A 142 59.89 -4.40 4.35
C PRO A 142 60.90 -3.23 4.60
N SER A 143 60.54 -2.19 5.37
CA SER A 143 61.54 -1.34 6.04
C SER A 143 60.96 -0.71 7.30
N ALA A 144 61.80 -0.75 8.34
CA ALA A 144 61.53 -0.42 9.73
C ALA A 144 61.75 1.07 10.03
N GLU A 145 61.53 1.41 11.32
CA GLU A 145 61.90 2.65 12.03
C GLU A 145 61.02 3.90 11.77
N THR A 146 60.60 4.71 12.75
CA THR A 146 61.03 4.88 14.15
C THR A 146 60.00 5.73 14.95
N ALA A 147 60.02 5.57 16.28
CA ALA A 147 59.54 6.48 17.35
C ALA A 147 58.03 6.78 17.47
N ALA A 148 57.30 6.37 18.53
CA ALA A 148 57.42 6.60 19.98
C ALA A 148 56.57 7.79 20.50
N LYS A 149 55.52 7.48 21.28
CA LYS A 149 55.00 8.11 22.53
C LYS A 149 53.48 7.92 22.62
N THR A 150 52.79 7.86 23.77
CA THR A 150 53.02 7.50 25.17
C THR A 150 51.63 7.65 25.83
N THR A 151 51.34 6.81 26.85
CA THR A 151 50.32 6.94 27.92
C THR A 151 48.81 6.83 27.62
N ALA A 152 48.20 5.80 28.23
CA ALA A 152 46.81 5.73 28.71
C ALA A 152 46.67 6.37 30.12
N PRO A 153 45.59 6.21 30.93
CA PRO A 153 44.15 5.97 30.71
C PRO A 153 43.20 6.87 31.61
N ARG A 154 41.86 6.62 31.50
CA ARG A 154 40.79 6.70 32.54
C ARG A 154 40.05 8.01 32.89
N ALA A 155 38.70 7.94 32.83
CA ALA A 155 37.71 8.26 33.90
C ALA A 155 36.28 7.89 33.41
N ARG A 156 35.58 6.85 33.88
CA ARG A 156 34.68 6.70 35.06
C ARG A 156 33.61 7.81 35.29
N THR A 157 32.39 7.56 34.77
CA THR A 157 31.00 7.62 35.38
C THR A 157 30.58 8.78 36.32
N PRO A 158 29.32 9.31 36.29
CA PRO A 158 28.15 8.56 36.81
C PRO A 158 26.74 8.81 36.19
N ARG A 159 25.98 7.70 36.10
CA ARG A 159 24.60 7.40 36.56
C ARG A 159 23.51 8.50 36.70
N ALA A 160 22.42 8.25 35.95
CA ALA A 160 20.97 8.33 36.25
C ALA A 160 20.23 9.65 36.48
N SER A 161 19.09 9.79 35.79
CA SER A 161 17.79 9.94 36.46
C SER A 161 16.62 9.49 35.56
N ARG A 162 15.72 8.72 36.18
CA ARG A 162 14.40 8.35 35.66
C ARG A 162 13.48 9.57 35.66
N SER A 163 12.63 9.72 34.65
CA SER A 163 11.36 10.42 34.79
C SER A 163 10.24 9.64 34.09
N LYS A 164 9.09 9.66 34.77
CA LYS A 164 7.91 8.80 34.71
C LYS A 164 6.95 9.25 33.60
N PRO A 165 6.11 8.37 33.01
CA PRO A 165 5.13 8.78 32.00
C PRO A 165 3.92 9.48 32.63
N PRO A 166 3.31 10.49 32.00
CA PRO A 166 2.04 11.04 32.45
C PRO A 166 0.86 10.15 32.05
N ALA A 167 -0.17 10.24 32.88
CA ALA A 167 -1.27 9.32 33.04
C ALA A 167 -2.30 9.34 31.90
N THR A 168 -2.92 8.16 31.76
CA THR A 168 -4.15 7.83 31.06
C THR A 168 -5.26 8.86 31.32
N ARG A 169 -5.71 9.53 30.27
CA ARG A 169 -6.94 10.34 30.29
C ARG A 169 -8.10 9.45 29.87
N ALA A 170 -9.06 9.27 30.77
CA ALA A 170 -10.32 8.57 30.53
C ALA A 170 -11.16 9.28 29.44
N PRO A 171 -12.01 8.55 28.69
CA PRO A 171 -12.85 9.13 27.66
C PRO A 171 -14.00 9.95 28.26
N THR A 172 -14.21 11.13 27.68
CA THR A 172 -15.34 12.03 27.91
C THR A 172 -16.68 11.34 27.56
N PRO A 173 -17.76 11.49 28.36
CA PRO A 173 -19.05 10.93 27.99
C PRO A 173 -19.67 11.67 26.79
N THR A 174 -20.21 10.88 25.87
CA THR A 174 -21.00 11.28 24.69
C THR A 174 -22.21 12.15 25.09
N PRO A 175 -22.53 13.24 24.38
CA PRO A 175 -23.78 13.95 24.60
C PRO A 175 -24.98 13.13 24.06
N THR A 176 -25.97 12.95 24.91
CA THR A 176 -27.31 12.40 24.60
C THR A 176 -27.98 13.16 23.45
N PRO A 177 -28.59 12.51 22.45
CA PRO A 177 -29.38 13.21 21.45
C PRO A 177 -30.69 13.73 22.07
N THR A 178 -30.93 15.03 21.91
CA THR A 178 -32.20 15.71 22.17
C THR A 178 -33.32 15.09 21.32
N PRO A 179 -34.51 14.79 21.87
CA PRO A 179 -35.62 14.30 21.04
C PRO A 179 -36.16 15.44 20.16
N THR A 180 -36.18 15.20 18.85
CA THR A 180 -36.86 16.02 17.85
C THR A 180 -38.37 16.05 18.14
N PRO A 181 -39.06 17.21 18.12
CA PRO A 181 -40.50 17.24 18.27
C PRO A 181 -41.18 16.58 17.06
N ALA A 182 -42.18 15.75 17.35
CA ALA A 182 -42.99 15.02 16.38
C ALA A 182 -43.57 15.98 15.32
N THR A 183 -43.25 15.70 14.05
CA THR A 183 -43.95 16.29 12.92
C THR A 183 -45.36 15.71 12.87
N GLU A 184 -46.30 16.60 13.12
CA GLU A 184 -47.74 16.42 12.97
C GLU A 184 -48.07 15.90 11.57
N ALA A 185 -48.75 14.75 11.52
CA ALA A 185 -49.24 14.15 10.28
C ALA A 185 -50.42 14.99 9.75
N PRO A 186 -50.47 15.33 8.45
CA PRO A 186 -51.62 16.01 7.90
C PRO A 186 -52.81 15.04 7.79
N ALA A 187 -53.96 15.51 8.26
CA ALA A 187 -55.25 14.85 8.26
C ALA A 187 -55.70 14.40 6.86
N ALA A 188 -56.30 13.22 6.80
CA ALA A 188 -56.97 12.66 5.62
C ALA A 188 -58.16 13.54 5.18
N PRO A 189 -58.40 13.72 3.87
CA PRO A 189 -59.59 14.42 3.40
C PRO A 189 -60.83 13.51 3.53
N THR A 190 -61.81 13.99 4.29
CA THR A 190 -63.19 13.50 4.35
C THR A 190 -63.84 13.56 2.98
N VAL A 191 -64.10 12.39 2.38
CA VAL A 191 -64.89 12.29 1.14
C VAL A 191 -66.37 12.39 1.52
N ALA A 192 -66.97 13.55 1.25
CA ALA A 192 -68.41 13.75 1.38
C ALA A 192 -69.13 12.94 0.29
N ARG A 193 -70.00 12.03 0.73
CA ARG A 193 -71.02 11.40 -0.11
C ARG A 193 -72.08 12.44 -0.45
N THR A 194 -72.30 12.69 -1.73
CA THR A 194 -73.56 13.23 -2.24
C THR A 194 -74.24 12.17 -3.09
N THR A 195 -75.27 11.57 -2.49
CA THR A 195 -76.38 10.92 -3.15
C THR A 195 -77.21 11.96 -3.89
N THR A 196 -77.49 11.73 -5.17
CA THR A 196 -78.72 12.22 -5.82
C THR A 196 -79.20 11.15 -6.80
N GLU A 197 -80.39 10.64 -6.51
CA GLU A 197 -81.28 9.86 -7.37
C GLU A 197 -81.73 10.64 -8.61
N SER A 198 -81.78 9.98 -9.77
CA SER A 198 -82.93 9.83 -10.68
C SER A 198 -82.47 9.48 -12.08
#